data_AF-A0A954UI17-F1
#
_entry.id   AF-A0A954UI17-F1
#
_cell.length_a   1.000
_cell.length_b   1.000
_cell.length_c   1.000
_cell.angle_alpha   90.00
_cell.angle_beta   90.00
_cell.angle_gamma   90.00
#
_symmetry.space_group_name_H-M   'P 1'
#
loop_
_entity.id
_entity.type
_entity.pdbx_description
1 polymer ?
#
loop_
_entity_poly.entity_id
_entity_poly.type
_entity_poly.pdbx_seq_one_letter_code
_entity_poly.pdbx_strand_id
1 'polypeptide(L)'
;MDEPLNLLLPVPTGQDGTQGTALERFETIIARPECRVERIVSHGHVTPDGQWYDQVGDEWVVVVEGAAELQFADSAQTVKLGRG
;
A
#
# COMPACT_ATOMS: atom_id res chain seq x y z
N MET A 1 24.35 -15.55 -5.61
CA MET A 1 23.76 -14.70 -4.56
C MET A 1 22.66 -13.92 -5.24
N ASP A 2 21.41 -14.13 -4.83
CA ASP A 2 20.31 -13.31 -5.32
C ASP A 2 20.46 -11.90 -4.75
N GLU A 3 20.22 -10.90 -5.59
CA GLU A 3 20.24 -9.49 -5.18
C GLU A 3 19.10 -9.23 -4.19
N PRO A 4 19.33 -8.47 -3.10
CA PRO A 4 18.26 -8.14 -2.16
C PRO A 4 17.18 -7.29 -2.82
N LEU A 5 15.92 -7.60 -2.54
CA LEU A 5 14.79 -6.79 -3.00
C LEU A 5 14.86 -5.38 -2.40
N ASN A 6 14.78 -4.36 -3.26
CA ASN A 6 14.67 -2.97 -2.86
C ASN A 6 13.22 -2.50 -2.99
N LEU A 7 12.55 -2.24 -1.87
CA LEU A 7 11.15 -1.77 -1.87
C LEU A 7 10.99 -0.41 -2.57
N LEU A 8 12.03 0.42 -2.57
CA LEU A 8 12.01 1.76 -3.14
C LEU A 8 12.36 1.79 -4.63
N LEU A 9 12.80 0.69 -5.25
CA LEU A 9 13.23 0.72 -6.65
C LEU A 9 12.80 -0.53 -7.44
N PRO A 10 12.28 -0.35 -8.66
CA PRO A 10 11.76 0.91 -9.21
C PRO A 10 10.45 1.31 -8.51
N VAL A 11 10.18 2.62 -8.38
CA VAL A 11 8.83 3.14 -8.10
C VAL A 11 8.13 3.34 -9.45
N PRO A 12 7.04 2.62 -9.77
CA PRO A 12 6.35 2.79 -11.03
C PRO A 12 5.77 4.20 -11.17
N THR A 13 6.06 4.90 -12.26
CA THR A 13 5.47 6.22 -12.57
C THR A 13 4.33 6.08 -13.58
N GLY A 14 3.60 7.17 -13.83
CA GLY A 14 2.61 7.24 -14.90
C GLY A 14 3.24 7.06 -16.29
N GLN A 15 2.40 6.71 -17.28
CA GLN A 15 2.85 6.49 -18.67
C GLN A 15 3.54 7.73 -19.28
N ASP A 16 3.29 8.91 -18.73
CA ASP A 16 3.79 10.20 -19.23
C ASP A 16 4.99 10.75 -18.42
N GLY A 17 5.60 9.93 -17.56
CA GLY A 17 6.75 10.34 -16.73
C GLY A 17 6.38 11.27 -15.55
N THR A 18 5.08 11.47 -15.30
CA THR A 18 4.57 12.15 -14.10
C THR A 18 4.59 11.20 -12.88
N GLN A 19 4.77 11.75 -11.68
CA GLN A 19 4.56 11.00 -10.43
C GLN A 19 3.07 10.68 -10.32
N GLY A 20 2.65 9.46 -10.70
CA GLY A 20 1.24 9.09 -10.65
C GLY A 20 0.83 7.97 -11.60
N THR A 21 0.44 6.81 -11.06
CA THR A 21 -0.29 5.76 -11.81
C THR A 21 -1.80 5.99 -11.71
N ALA A 22 -2.59 5.54 -12.69
CA ALA A 22 -4.06 5.69 -12.64
C ALA A 22 -4.70 4.94 -11.46
N LEU A 23 -4.12 3.81 -11.06
CA LEU A 23 -4.53 2.99 -9.93
C LEU A 23 -3.33 2.73 -9.03
N GLU A 24 -3.58 2.42 -7.76
CA GLU A 24 -2.57 1.82 -6.89
C GLU A 24 -2.02 0.54 -7.50
N ARG A 25 -0.77 0.24 -7.19
CA ARG A 25 -0.10 -0.98 -7.64
C ARG A 25 0.21 -1.87 -6.47
N PHE A 26 -0.24 -3.12 -6.57
CA PHE A 26 0.00 -4.17 -5.59
C PHE A 26 0.92 -5.21 -6.20
N GLU A 27 1.97 -5.57 -5.47
CA GLU A 27 2.94 -6.58 -5.87
C GLU A 27 3.15 -7.55 -4.73
N THR A 28 2.77 -8.81 -4.92
CA THR A 28 3.02 -9.86 -3.94
C THR A 28 4.49 -10.26 -3.95
N ILE A 29 5.17 -10.07 -2.81
CA ILE A 29 6.57 -10.45 -2.59
C ILE A 29 6.65 -11.88 -2.05
N ILE A 30 5.80 -12.20 -1.06
CA ILE A 30 5.70 -13.53 -0.46
C ILE A 30 4.24 -13.96 -0.47
N ALA A 31 3.99 -15.18 -0.94
CA ALA A 31 2.72 -15.87 -0.80
C ALA A 31 2.94 -17.23 -0.16
N ARG A 32 2.39 -17.42 1.04
CA ARG A 32 2.35 -18.68 1.78
C ARG A 32 0.94 -18.88 2.35
N PRO A 33 0.56 -20.12 2.72
CA PRO A 33 -0.75 -20.37 3.32
C PRO A 33 -1.03 -19.51 4.56
N GLU A 34 0.00 -19.18 5.33
CA GLU A 34 -0.13 -18.50 6.62
C GLU A 34 0.00 -16.97 6.51
N CYS A 35 0.61 -16.44 5.44
CA CYS A 35 0.91 -15.02 5.32
C CYS A 35 1.15 -14.60 3.86
N ARG A 36 0.74 -13.36 3.56
CA ARG A 36 1.06 -12.66 2.31
C ARG A 36 1.79 -11.36 2.64
N VAL A 37 2.91 -11.11 1.97
CA VAL A 37 3.64 -9.84 2.05
C VAL A 37 3.55 -9.16 0.70
N GLU A 38 3.08 -7.91 0.70
CA GLU A 38 2.85 -7.14 -0.52
C GLU A 38 3.56 -5.79 -0.46
N ARG A 39 4.08 -5.35 -1.60
CA ARG A 39 4.45 -3.95 -1.82
C ARG A 39 3.27 -3.23 -2.43
N ILE A 40 2.90 -2.12 -1.84
CA ILE A 40 1.85 -1.23 -2.32
C ILE A 40 2.51 0.09 -2.74
N VAL A 41 2.22 0.55 -3.95
CA VAL A 41 2.64 1.87 -4.44
C VAL A 41 1.40 2.69 -4.77
N SER A 42 1.24 3.77 -4.00
CA SER A 42 0.15 4.73 -4.12
C SER A 42 0.73 6.10 -4.47
N HIS A 43 0.02 6.85 -5.31
CA HIS A 43 0.37 8.23 -5.67
C HIS A 43 -0.70 9.22 -5.21
N GLY A 44 -1.14 9.07 -3.95
CA GLY A 44 -2.26 9.84 -3.39
C GLY A 44 -3.63 9.27 -3.75
N HIS A 45 -3.69 8.00 -4.13
CA HIS A 45 -4.96 7.29 -4.30
C HIS A 45 -5.73 7.23 -2.98
N VAL A 46 -7.06 7.20 -3.09
CA VAL A 46 -7.99 7.15 -1.96
C VAL A 46 -9.07 6.14 -2.29
N THR A 47 -9.47 5.34 -1.31
CA THR A 47 -10.61 4.44 -1.43
C THR A 47 -11.89 5.25 -1.71
N PRO A 48 -12.72 4.86 -2.68
CA PRO A 48 -13.97 5.58 -2.96
C PRO A 48 -14.91 5.67 -1.75
N ASP A 49 -15.69 6.74 -1.69
CA ASP A 49 -16.67 6.96 -0.62
C ASP A 49 -17.63 5.77 -0.46
N GLY A 50 -17.82 5.34 0.79
CA GLY A 50 -18.72 4.24 1.14
C GLY A 50 -18.13 2.85 0.92
N GLN A 51 -16.89 2.73 0.43
CA GLN A 51 -16.19 1.46 0.30
C GLN A 51 -15.27 1.20 1.50
N TRP A 52 -15.34 -0.01 2.04
CA TRP A 52 -14.49 -0.51 3.13
C TRP A 52 -13.77 -1.77 2.68
N TYR A 53 -12.53 -1.95 3.16
CA TYR A 53 -11.85 -3.23 3.04
C TYR A 53 -12.34 -4.16 4.15
N ASP A 54 -12.78 -5.35 3.76
CA ASP A 54 -13.19 -6.43 4.65
C ASP A 54 -12.53 -7.72 4.15
N GLN A 55 -11.52 -8.18 4.88
CA GLN A 55 -10.71 -9.34 4.52
C GLN A 55 -10.64 -10.34 5.65
N VAL A 56 -10.50 -11.63 5.29
CA VAL A 56 -10.49 -12.74 6.26
C VAL A 56 -9.27 -12.72 7.18
N GLY A 57 -8.13 -12.19 6.70
CA GLY A 57 -6.88 -12.19 7.44
C GLY A 57 -6.62 -10.85 8.13
N ASP A 58 -5.91 -10.91 9.26
CA ASP A 58 -5.38 -9.72 9.91
C ASP A 58 -4.41 -8.98 8.97
N GLU A 59 -4.43 -7.65 9.02
CA GLU A 59 -3.55 -6.81 8.23
C GLU A 59 -2.59 -6.02 9.12
N TRP A 60 -1.31 -6.01 8.74
CA TRP A 60 -0.33 -5.09 9.26
C TRP A 60 0.26 -4.30 8.09
N VAL A 61 0.25 -2.98 8.21
CA VAL A 61 0.74 -2.06 7.18
C VAL A 61 1.74 -1.09 7.78
N VAL A 62 2.78 -0.77 7.00
CA VAL A 62 3.79 0.23 7.33
C VAL A 62 4.05 1.12 6.12
N VAL A 63 4.28 2.41 6.37
CA VAL A 63 4.68 3.34 5.33
C VAL A 63 6.21 3.36 5.25
N VAL A 64 6.76 2.85 4.15
CA VAL A 64 8.21 2.83 3.92
C VAL A 64 8.72 4.19 3.38
N GLU A 65 7.90 4.90 2.61
CA GLU A 65 8.16 6.26 2.12
C GLU A 65 6.82 6.98 1.91
N GLY A 66 6.76 8.29 2.19
CA GLY A 66 5.55 9.09 2.07
C GLY A 66 4.70 9.11 3.36
N ALA A 67 3.38 9.16 3.18
CA ALA A 67 2.39 9.20 4.26
C ALA A 67 1.05 8.61 3.79
N ALA A 68 0.22 8.19 4.74
CA ALA A 68 -1.13 7.68 4.48
C ALA A 68 -2.08 8.06 5.63
N GLU A 69 -3.38 7.97 5.35
CA GLU A 69 -4.45 8.13 6.34
C GLU A 69 -5.39 6.92 6.24
N LEU A 70 -5.74 6.34 7.38
CA LEU A 70 -6.64 5.19 7.49
C LEU A 70 -7.83 5.55 8.38
N GLN A 71 -9.00 5.02 8.06
CA GLN A 71 -10.16 5.00 8.94
C GLN A 71 -10.59 3.54 9.14
N PHE A 72 -11.23 3.25 10.28
CA PHE A 72 -11.79 1.93 10.57
C PHE A 72 -13.32 2.03 10.54
N ALA A 73 -14.01 0.98 10.06
CA ALA A 73 -15.45 1.01 9.84
C ALA A 73 -16.26 1.27 11.13
N ASP A 74 -15.71 0.90 12.29
CA ASP A 74 -16.30 1.07 13.61
C ASP A 74 -15.86 2.37 14.31
N SER A 75 -15.06 3.22 13.66
CA SER A 75 -14.51 4.44 14.25
C SER A 75 -14.48 5.61 13.26
N ALA A 76 -15.04 6.74 13.68
CA ALA A 76 -14.93 7.98 12.90
C ALA A 76 -13.51 8.59 12.92
N GLN A 77 -12.62 8.10 13.79
CA GLN A 77 -11.27 8.64 13.91
C GLN A 77 -10.37 8.16 12.77
N THR A 78 -9.62 9.11 12.20
CA THR A 78 -8.55 8.84 11.25
C THR A 78 -7.23 8.58 11.96
N VAL A 79 -6.51 7.54 11.56
CA VAL A 79 -5.13 7.25 11.93
C VAL A 79 -4.21 7.78 10.84
N LYS A 80 -3.23 8.60 11.22
CA LYS A 80 -2.21 9.12 10.29
C LYS A 80 -0.95 8.29 10.41
N LEU A 81 -0.44 7.83 9.27
CA LEU A 81 0.80 7.07 9.17
C LEU A 81 1.85 7.91 8.45
N GLY A 82 3.03 8.00 9.05
CA GLY A 82 4.23 8.55 8.41
C GLY A 82 5.26 7.45 8.19
N ARG A 83 6.35 7.79 7.52
CA ARG A 83 7.47 6.86 7.32
C ARG A 83 7.98 6.29 8.65
N GLY A 84 8.11 4.96 8.75
CA GLY A 84 8.73 4.28 9.89
C GLY A 84 8.16 2.91 10.17
#